data_AF-A0A5J4TTJ2-F1
#
_entry.id   AF-A0A5J4TTJ2-F1
#
_cell.length_a   1.000
_cell.length_b   1.000
_cell.length_c   1.000
_cell.angle_alpha   90.00
_cell.angle_beta   90.00
_cell.angle_gamma   90.00
#
_symmetry.space_group_name_H-M   'P 1'
#
loop_
_entity.id
_entity.type
_entity.pdbx_description
1 polymer ?
#
loop_
_entity_poly.entity_id
_entity_poly.type
_entity_poly.pdbx_seq_one_letter_code
_entity_poly.pdbx_strand_id
1 'polypeptide(L)'
;MGIDEDKYFSPNASLSDHQSLFTDIIPTIVFKDYYINANSGFDNSSCGDSISPCKIRIKSQGYIQNLNSYTKYHILTSSQDNSLFTISDIGNLELLGLHFDNLNPNSQNPLIAISSNNNNQIPKLYIADCELQQDSSSYQSTRSGSGAAINADLKQNSALYIQDQSSFTDCVSQSGNGGGIYSVISGGIIKLSGTTFERCLAENGGGIYIDIDFEFEFEFKINDALIQDCEAKADPTKSYPAGYIGGIFLIGTGDYDSSTKTLDFRWMNITGNTAGRGGQSLYIVMTKLAE
;
A
#
# COMPACT_ATOMS: atom_id res chain seq x y z
N MET A 1 11.96 14.58 36.82
CA MET A 1 13.02 15.58 36.54
C MET A 1 13.93 15.64 37.74
N GLY A 2 15.25 15.53 37.53
CA GLY A 2 16.28 15.65 38.57
C GLY A 2 16.98 17.01 38.46
N ILE A 3 17.45 17.52 39.60
CA ILE A 3 18.29 18.72 39.71
C ILE A 3 19.64 18.30 40.29
N ASP A 4 20.72 18.90 39.79
CA ASP A 4 22.09 18.65 40.27
C ASP A 4 22.23 19.15 41.72
N GLU A 5 22.97 18.42 42.56
CA GLU A 5 23.10 18.69 44.00
C GLU A 5 23.70 20.09 44.26
N ASP A 6 24.62 20.52 43.39
CA ASP A 6 25.27 21.83 43.43
C ASP A 6 24.32 23.00 43.13
N LYS A 7 23.12 22.72 42.60
CA LYS A 7 22.10 23.72 42.24
C LYS A 7 20.88 23.72 43.18
N TYR A 8 20.84 22.81 44.16
CA TYR A 8 19.73 22.62 45.09
C TYR A 8 19.49 23.83 46.03
N PHE A 9 20.53 24.59 46.40
CA PHE A 9 20.42 25.68 47.37
C PHE A 9 20.07 27.06 46.79
N SER A 10 19.89 27.18 45.47
CA SER A 10 19.47 28.44 44.86
C SER A 10 17.95 28.61 44.96
N PRO A 11 17.43 29.63 45.67
CA PRO A 11 16.00 29.80 45.91
C PRO A 11 15.17 30.13 44.64
N ASN A 12 15.82 30.22 43.47
CA ASN A 12 15.23 30.53 42.16
C ASN A 12 15.84 29.69 41.02
N ALA A 13 16.04 28.38 41.21
CA ALA A 13 16.51 27.50 40.12
C ALA A 13 15.55 27.56 38.91
N SER A 14 16.09 27.86 37.73
CA SER A 14 15.32 28.01 36.49
C SER A 14 14.79 26.65 36.02
N LEU A 15 13.71 26.64 35.23
CA LEU A 15 13.22 25.39 34.59
C LEU A 15 14.31 24.74 33.71
N SER A 16 15.25 25.54 33.20
CA SER A 16 16.43 25.07 32.46
C SER A 16 17.46 24.32 33.31
N ASP A 17 17.39 24.40 34.64
CA ASP A 17 18.28 23.68 35.57
C ASP A 17 17.78 22.25 35.88
N HIS A 18 16.66 21.85 35.29
CA HIS A 18 16.03 20.54 35.50
C HIS A 18 16.32 19.62 34.30
N GLN A 19 16.87 18.43 34.55
CA GLN A 19 17.07 17.41 33.53
C GLN A 19 16.10 16.23 33.71
N SER A 20 15.82 15.49 32.62
CA SER A 20 14.99 14.28 32.70
C SER A 20 15.69 13.22 33.55
N LEU A 21 14.95 12.62 34.50
CA LEU A 21 15.45 11.52 35.35
C LEU A 21 15.37 10.15 34.64
N PHE A 22 14.65 10.08 33.53
CA PHE A 22 14.51 8.90 32.71
C PHE A 22 14.75 9.33 31.27
N THR A 23 15.91 8.95 30.72
CA THR A 23 16.05 8.87 29.27
C THR A 23 15.37 7.58 28.86
N ASP A 24 14.29 7.68 28.09
CA ASP A 24 13.72 6.50 27.44
C ASP A 24 14.84 5.82 26.66
N ILE A 25 15.26 4.66 27.13
CA ILE A 25 16.09 3.75 26.36
C ILE A 25 15.14 3.23 25.28
N ILE A 26 15.03 3.98 24.19
CA ILE A 26 14.55 3.43 22.93
C ILE A 26 15.63 2.41 22.56
N PRO A 27 15.32 1.10 22.49
CA PRO A 27 16.29 0.16 21.96
C PRO A 27 16.69 0.67 20.58
N THR A 28 17.98 1.00 20.44
CA THR A 28 18.57 1.41 19.17
C THR A 28 18.50 0.20 18.26
N ILE A 29 17.38 0.04 17.55
CA ILE A 29 17.36 -0.74 16.33
C ILE A 29 18.24 0.05 15.38
N VAL A 30 19.48 -0.42 15.21
CA VAL A 30 20.38 0.05 14.18
C VAL A 30 19.74 -0.34 12.85
N PHE A 31 18.96 0.57 12.28
CA PHE A 31 18.70 0.51 10.85
C PHE A 31 20.04 0.84 10.18
N LYS A 32 20.64 -0.13 9.50
CA LYS A 32 21.60 0.24 8.47
C LYS A 32 20.80 1.06 7.45
N ASP A 33 21.15 2.32 7.30
CA ASP A 33 20.67 3.13 6.19
C ASP A 33 21.09 2.40 4.91
N TYR A 34 20.12 1.81 4.22
CA TYR A 34 20.35 1.08 2.99
C TYR A 34 20.51 2.11 1.87
N TYR A 35 21.76 2.38 1.51
CA TYR A 35 22.10 3.37 0.49
C TYR A 35 22.08 2.71 -0.89
N ILE A 36 21.01 2.89 -1.65
CA ILE A 36 21.00 2.59 -3.09
C ILE A 36 21.68 3.76 -3.79
N ASN A 37 22.78 3.49 -4.48
CA ASN A 37 23.42 4.50 -5.31
C ASN A 37 22.45 4.90 -6.45
N ALA A 38 21.92 6.12 -6.40
CA ALA A 38 20.95 6.65 -7.36
C ALA A 38 21.43 6.62 -8.82
N ASN A 39 22.73 6.50 -9.07
CA ASN A 39 23.32 6.47 -10.40
C ASN A 39 23.62 5.06 -10.92
N SER A 40 23.76 4.06 -10.06
CA SER A 40 24.19 2.71 -10.45
C SER A 40 23.25 1.58 -10.02
N GLY A 41 22.32 1.83 -9.10
CA GLY A 41 21.38 0.82 -8.59
C GLY A 41 22.03 -0.30 -7.77
N PHE A 42 23.34 -0.25 -7.54
CA PHE A 42 24.07 -1.28 -6.79
C PHE A 42 24.03 -1.03 -5.28
N ASP A 43 23.70 -2.09 -4.55
CA ASP A 43 23.76 -2.21 -3.09
C ASP A 43 25.19 -2.50 -2.63
N ASN A 44 25.60 -1.88 -1.52
CA ASN A 44 26.92 -2.01 -0.91
C ASN A 44 26.90 -2.82 0.40
N SER A 45 25.81 -3.52 0.73
CA SER A 45 25.66 -4.33 1.93
C SER A 45 25.05 -5.70 1.62
N SER A 46 25.73 -6.80 1.97
CA SER A 46 25.21 -8.15 1.82
C SER A 46 23.95 -8.37 2.68
N CYS A 47 22.78 -8.13 2.10
CA CYS A 47 21.50 -8.62 2.59
C CYS A 47 20.94 -9.65 1.60
N GLY A 48 19.97 -10.47 2.02
CA GLY A 48 19.31 -11.43 1.11
C GLY A 48 19.45 -12.91 1.47
N ASP A 49 19.91 -13.25 2.68
CA ASP A 49 19.72 -14.60 3.23
C ASP A 49 18.41 -14.68 4.03
N SER A 50 17.91 -15.90 4.26
CA SER A 50 16.63 -16.15 4.94
C SER A 50 16.58 -15.63 6.39
N ILE A 51 17.72 -15.23 6.96
CA ILE A 51 17.88 -14.78 8.35
C ILE A 51 17.94 -13.23 8.41
N SER A 52 18.46 -12.57 7.37
CA SER A 52 18.60 -11.13 7.23
C SER A 52 18.08 -10.65 5.87
N PRO A 53 16.75 -10.62 5.68
CA PRO A 53 16.16 -10.08 4.47
C PRO A 53 16.55 -8.61 4.27
N CYS A 54 16.77 -8.21 3.02
CA CYS A 54 17.02 -6.82 2.65
C CYS A 54 15.84 -5.95 3.09
N LYS A 55 16.04 -5.16 4.15
CA LYS A 55 15.10 -4.15 4.60
C LYS A 55 15.53 -2.80 4.06
N ILE A 56 14.82 -2.34 3.04
CA ILE A 56 15.03 -1.06 2.39
C ILE A 56 13.99 -0.09 2.95
N ARG A 57 14.43 1.08 3.40
CA ARG A 57 13.54 2.15 3.84
C ARG A 57 13.84 3.42 3.06
N ILE A 58 12.84 3.92 2.36
CA ILE A 58 12.88 5.20 1.65
C ILE A 58 11.91 6.13 2.36
N LYS A 59 12.42 7.28 2.81
CA LYS A 59 11.61 8.24 3.57
C LYS A 59 11.95 9.67 3.23
N SER A 60 10.99 10.56 3.42
CA SER A 60 11.22 11.99 3.38
C SER A 60 12.08 12.49 4.53
N GLN A 61 12.84 13.55 4.26
CA GLN A 61 13.64 14.21 5.29
C GLN A 61 12.70 14.81 6.35
N GLY A 62 12.93 14.48 7.61
CA GLY A 62 12.08 14.94 8.72
C GLY A 62 10.75 14.18 8.86
N TYR A 63 10.55 13.07 8.12
CA TYR A 63 9.40 12.19 8.33
C TYR A 63 9.31 11.76 9.81
N ILE A 64 8.15 12.00 10.40
CA ILE A 64 7.78 11.50 11.73
C ILE A 64 6.41 10.87 11.58
N GLN A 65 6.27 9.64 12.07
CA GLN A 65 5.03 8.89 11.94
C GLN A 65 3.85 9.65 12.58
N ASN A 66 2.70 9.66 11.90
CA ASN A 66 1.48 10.34 12.33
C ASN A 66 1.59 11.87 12.47
N LEU A 67 2.62 12.51 11.91
CA LEU A 67 2.75 13.97 11.90
C LEU A 67 2.90 14.51 10.47
N ASN A 68 2.08 15.49 10.10
CA ASN A 68 2.13 16.12 8.77
C ASN A 68 3.08 17.35 8.74
N SER A 69 4.11 17.39 9.60
CA SER A 69 4.96 18.57 9.79
C SER A 69 6.20 18.61 8.88
N TYR A 70 6.24 17.79 7.83
CA TYR A 70 7.37 17.65 6.93
C TYR A 70 6.89 17.76 5.47
N THR A 71 7.84 18.02 4.56
CA THR A 71 7.56 18.06 3.13
C THR A 71 7.81 16.68 2.52
N LYS A 72 6.82 16.15 1.82
CA LYS A 72 6.97 14.87 1.10
C LYS A 72 8.00 15.00 -0.01
N TYR A 73 8.85 14.00 -0.15
CA TYR A 73 9.83 13.91 -1.22
C TYR A 73 9.12 13.44 -2.48
N HIS A 74 9.24 14.24 -3.53
CA HIS A 74 8.64 14.01 -4.83
C HIS A 74 9.50 13.05 -5.66
N ILE A 75 8.87 11.97 -6.13
CA ILE A 75 9.46 10.97 -7.02
C ILE A 75 8.71 11.07 -8.35
N LEU A 76 9.38 11.59 -9.38
CA LEU A 76 8.79 11.72 -10.70
C LEU A 76 8.72 10.34 -11.39
N THR A 77 7.50 9.88 -11.68
CA THR A 77 7.25 8.55 -12.28
C THR A 77 6.70 8.62 -13.70
N SER A 78 6.58 9.82 -14.27
CA SER A 78 5.92 10.08 -15.56
C SER A 78 6.60 9.49 -16.77
N SER A 79 7.88 9.14 -16.68
CA SER A 79 8.66 8.51 -17.76
C SER A 79 9.04 7.06 -17.46
N GLN A 80 8.47 6.46 -16.41
CA GLN A 80 8.81 5.08 -16.01
C GLN A 80 7.91 4.09 -16.74
N ASP A 81 8.45 3.35 -17.69
CA ASP A 81 7.71 2.31 -18.42
C ASP A 81 7.68 0.96 -17.68
N ASN A 82 8.62 0.75 -16.75
CA ASN A 82 8.72 -0.43 -15.89
C ASN A 82 8.27 -0.08 -14.47
N SER A 83 7.97 -1.11 -13.66
CA SER A 83 7.76 -0.94 -12.23
C SER A 83 8.98 -0.28 -11.60
N LEU A 84 8.76 0.78 -10.81
CA LEU A 84 9.83 1.46 -10.08
C LEU A 84 10.36 0.58 -8.94
N PHE A 85 9.47 -0.17 -8.31
CA PHE A 85 9.82 -1.14 -7.27
C PHE A 85 9.25 -2.51 -7.62
N THR A 86 10.11 -3.52 -7.59
CA THR A 86 9.73 -4.93 -7.69
C THR A 86 10.24 -5.64 -6.44
N ILE A 87 9.32 -6.19 -5.65
CA ILE A 87 9.62 -6.80 -4.35
C ILE A 87 9.28 -8.28 -4.45
N SER A 88 10.30 -9.12 -4.44
CA SER A 88 10.17 -10.57 -4.50
C SER A 88 10.96 -11.25 -3.38
N ASP A 89 10.93 -12.58 -3.36
CA ASP A 89 11.72 -13.40 -2.46
C ASP A 89 11.46 -13.09 -0.98
N ILE A 90 12.42 -12.49 -0.29
CA ILE A 90 12.31 -12.08 1.10
C ILE A 90 12.45 -10.56 1.24
N GLY A 91 12.30 -9.83 0.13
CA GLY A 91 12.48 -8.38 0.08
C GLY A 91 11.50 -7.66 1.00
N ASN A 92 12.00 -6.70 1.77
CA ASN A 92 11.19 -5.85 2.62
C ASN A 92 11.41 -4.39 2.22
N LEU A 93 10.36 -3.71 1.78
CA LEU A 93 10.41 -2.30 1.43
C LEU A 93 9.48 -1.48 2.33
N GLU A 94 10.00 -0.39 2.88
CA GLU A 94 9.24 0.63 3.59
C GLU A 94 9.32 1.97 2.84
N LEU A 95 8.17 2.54 2.51
CA LEU A 95 8.00 3.83 1.84
C LEU A 95 7.26 4.77 2.78
N LEU A 96 7.91 5.87 3.19
CA LEU A 96 7.42 6.74 4.26
C LEU A 96 7.40 8.20 3.83
N GLY A 97 6.21 8.77 3.74
CA GLY A 97 6.03 10.19 3.49
C GLY A 97 6.41 10.65 2.09
N LEU A 98 6.19 9.83 1.06
CA LEU A 98 6.64 10.11 -0.31
C LEU A 98 5.46 10.61 -1.16
N HIS A 99 5.76 11.44 -2.17
CA HIS A 99 4.80 11.79 -3.22
C HIS A 99 5.30 11.20 -4.53
N PHE A 100 4.51 10.32 -5.15
CA PHE A 100 4.81 9.76 -6.47
C PHE A 100 4.04 10.54 -7.53
N ASP A 101 4.76 11.44 -8.20
CA ASP A 101 4.16 12.32 -9.20
C ASP A 101 3.93 11.56 -10.49
N ASN A 102 2.70 11.65 -10.98
CA ASN A 102 2.30 11.36 -12.34
C ASN A 102 2.74 9.97 -12.79
N LEU A 103 2.13 8.92 -12.22
CA LEU A 103 2.35 7.55 -12.71
C LEU A 103 2.24 7.53 -14.23
N ASN A 104 3.29 7.04 -14.92
CA ASN A 104 3.36 7.09 -16.38
C ASN A 104 2.06 6.51 -16.99
N PRO A 105 1.26 7.34 -17.69
CA PRO A 105 -0.03 6.94 -18.21
C PRO A 105 0.06 5.89 -19.32
N ASN A 106 1.24 5.77 -19.94
CA ASN A 106 1.51 4.80 -20.99
C ASN A 106 2.10 3.48 -20.46
N SER A 107 2.44 3.41 -19.17
CA SER A 107 3.02 2.19 -18.59
C SER A 107 1.97 1.08 -18.51
N GLN A 108 2.35 -0.10 -19.01
CA GLN A 108 1.59 -1.35 -18.83
C GLN A 108 1.90 -2.03 -17.51
N ASN A 109 2.96 -1.59 -16.82
CA ASN A 109 3.38 -2.11 -15.54
C ASN A 109 2.77 -1.30 -14.39
N PRO A 110 2.57 -1.90 -13.20
CA PRO A 110 2.24 -1.16 -12.00
C PRO A 110 3.43 -0.28 -11.60
N LEU A 111 3.22 0.77 -10.80
CA LEU A 111 4.34 1.50 -10.19
C LEU A 111 5.14 0.59 -9.25
N ILE A 112 4.43 -0.23 -8.46
CA ILE A 112 5.01 -1.18 -7.51
C ILE A 112 4.45 -2.58 -7.77
N ALA A 113 5.34 -3.53 -7.99
CA ALA A 113 5.01 -4.95 -8.04
C ALA A 113 5.53 -5.64 -6.79
N ILE A 114 4.68 -6.42 -6.12
CA ILE A 114 5.09 -7.32 -5.03
C ILE A 114 4.61 -8.73 -5.34
N SER A 115 5.50 -9.72 -5.30
CA SER A 115 5.16 -11.08 -5.70
C SER A 115 5.93 -12.14 -4.94
N SER A 116 5.23 -13.14 -4.44
CA SER A 116 5.80 -14.39 -3.93
C SER A 116 5.54 -15.55 -4.89
N ASN A 117 6.59 -16.12 -5.48
CA ASN A 117 6.45 -17.20 -6.45
C ASN A 117 6.15 -18.55 -5.77
N ASN A 118 6.56 -18.73 -4.51
CA ASN A 118 6.29 -19.92 -3.70
C ASN A 118 6.07 -19.57 -2.21
N ASN A 119 5.69 -20.55 -1.42
CA ASN A 119 5.29 -20.37 -0.01
C ASN A 119 6.45 -20.10 0.96
N ASN A 120 7.70 -20.12 0.49
CA ASN A 120 8.90 -19.83 1.30
C ASN A 120 9.41 -18.39 1.07
N GLN A 121 8.87 -17.69 0.08
CA GLN A 121 9.17 -16.30 -0.24
C GLN A 121 8.11 -15.42 0.44
N ILE A 122 8.55 -14.54 1.32
CA ILE A 122 7.69 -13.72 2.18
C ILE A 122 8.05 -12.24 1.99
N PRO A 123 7.86 -11.66 0.78
CA PRO A 123 8.07 -10.23 0.58
C PRO A 123 7.09 -9.41 1.41
N LYS A 124 7.54 -8.23 1.83
CA LYS A 124 6.68 -7.26 2.52
C LYS A 124 6.85 -5.86 1.98
N LEU A 125 5.73 -5.18 1.82
CA LEU A 125 5.66 -3.77 1.47
C LEU A 125 4.90 -3.03 2.57
N TYR A 126 5.54 -1.99 3.11
CA TYR A 126 4.95 -1.07 4.06
C TYR A 126 4.94 0.33 3.45
N ILE A 127 3.76 0.94 3.39
CA ILE A 127 3.56 2.31 2.90
C ILE A 127 2.88 3.10 4.02
N ALA A 128 3.44 4.26 4.35
CA ALA A 128 2.83 5.19 5.30
C ALA A 128 2.95 6.62 4.79
N ASP A 129 1.87 7.40 4.89
CA ASP A 129 1.77 8.80 4.48
C ASP A 129 2.28 9.09 3.06
N CYS A 130 2.06 8.15 2.14
CA CYS A 130 2.46 8.31 0.75
C CYS A 130 1.29 8.74 -0.14
N GLU A 131 1.56 9.63 -1.07
CA GLU A 131 0.63 10.06 -2.12
C GLU A 131 1.01 9.40 -3.43
N LEU A 132 0.12 8.58 -3.99
CA LEU A 132 0.29 7.94 -5.29
C LEU A 132 -0.73 8.55 -6.25
N GLN A 133 -0.26 9.44 -7.12
CA GLN A 133 -1.14 10.22 -8.00
C GLN A 133 -0.78 10.03 -9.48
N GLN A 134 -1.79 9.86 -10.31
CA GLN A 134 -1.66 9.83 -11.77
C GLN A 134 -2.33 11.07 -12.39
N ASP A 135 -1.78 11.60 -13.50
CA ASP A 135 -2.42 12.71 -14.22
C ASP A 135 -3.55 12.20 -15.12
N SER A 136 -4.78 12.59 -14.81
CA SER A 136 -5.98 12.16 -15.52
C SER A 136 -6.20 12.78 -16.90
N SER A 137 -5.41 13.77 -17.27
CA SER A 137 -5.51 14.42 -18.58
C SER A 137 -4.76 13.69 -19.70
N SER A 138 -3.96 12.68 -19.35
CA SER A 138 -2.95 12.08 -20.23
C SER A 138 -3.30 10.67 -20.75
N TYR A 139 -4.53 10.19 -20.52
CA TYR A 139 -4.93 8.81 -20.80
C TYR A 139 -4.94 8.43 -22.29
N GLN A 140 -4.40 7.24 -22.60
CA GLN A 140 -4.68 6.52 -23.84
C GLN A 140 -5.53 5.27 -23.56
N SER A 141 -6.51 5.00 -24.44
CA SER A 141 -7.62 4.06 -24.24
C SER A 141 -7.26 2.56 -24.29
N THR A 142 -5.99 2.19 -24.15
CA THR A 142 -5.49 0.83 -24.47
C THR A 142 -4.65 0.20 -23.36
N ARG A 143 -4.75 0.67 -22.11
CA ARG A 143 -3.89 0.19 -21.02
C ARG A 143 -4.20 -1.25 -20.63
N SER A 144 -3.36 -2.19 -21.07
CA SER A 144 -3.31 -3.55 -20.53
C SER A 144 -2.46 -3.57 -19.25
N GLY A 145 -3.09 -3.72 -18.09
CA GLY A 145 -2.38 -3.84 -16.80
C GLY A 145 -3.31 -3.63 -15.61
N SER A 146 -3.17 -4.45 -14.57
CA SER A 146 -3.98 -4.40 -13.35
C SER A 146 -3.19 -3.76 -12.21
N GLY A 147 -3.83 -2.93 -11.38
CA GLY A 147 -3.21 -2.28 -10.24
C GLY A 147 -2.24 -1.18 -10.66
N ALA A 148 -2.73 -0.06 -11.20
CA ALA A 148 -1.85 0.98 -11.76
C ALA A 148 -0.76 1.43 -10.77
N ALA A 149 -1.12 1.56 -9.50
CA ALA A 149 -0.16 1.86 -8.44
C ALA A 149 0.50 0.60 -7.90
N ILE A 150 -0.30 -0.41 -7.50
CA ILE A 150 0.23 -1.62 -6.87
C ILE A 150 -0.41 -2.87 -7.49
N ASN A 151 0.43 -3.79 -7.94
CA ASN A 151 0.05 -5.15 -8.27
C ASN A 151 0.69 -6.12 -7.28
N ALA A 152 -0.12 -6.96 -6.63
CA ALA A 152 0.32 -7.83 -5.56
C ALA A 152 -0.09 -9.30 -5.78
N ASP A 153 0.87 -10.21 -5.72
CA ASP A 153 0.64 -11.66 -5.61
C ASP A 153 1.22 -12.14 -4.27
N LEU A 154 0.34 -12.35 -3.29
CA LEU A 154 0.70 -12.55 -1.90
C LEU A 154 0.35 -13.97 -1.44
N LYS A 155 1.38 -14.78 -1.26
CA LYS A 155 1.33 -16.12 -0.68
C LYS A 155 1.88 -16.12 0.73
N GLN A 156 1.47 -17.09 1.54
CA GLN A 156 2.03 -17.42 2.87
C GLN A 156 2.74 -16.27 3.62
N ASN A 157 1.99 -15.49 4.41
CA ASN A 157 2.49 -14.39 5.24
C ASN A 157 3.16 -13.21 4.50
N SER A 158 3.25 -13.25 3.16
CA SER A 158 3.61 -12.06 2.37
C SER A 158 2.61 -10.95 2.66
N ALA A 159 3.08 -9.72 2.76
CA ALA A 159 2.27 -8.67 3.34
C ALA A 159 2.35 -7.33 2.62
N LEU A 160 1.19 -6.72 2.44
CA LEU A 160 1.02 -5.33 2.03
C LEU A 160 0.34 -4.55 3.17
N TYR A 161 1.08 -3.60 3.73
CA TYR A 161 0.59 -2.68 4.76
C TYR A 161 0.56 -1.27 4.19
N ILE A 162 -0.61 -0.61 4.23
CA ILE A 162 -0.76 0.76 3.76
C ILE A 162 -1.47 1.55 4.85
N GLN A 163 -0.86 2.64 5.31
CA GLN A 163 -1.40 3.40 6.43
C GLN A 163 -1.08 4.90 6.43
N ASP A 164 -1.47 5.56 7.52
CA ASP A 164 -1.12 6.94 7.87
C ASP A 164 -1.44 7.94 6.77
N GLN A 165 -2.71 8.18 6.43
CA GLN A 165 -3.14 9.15 5.41
C GLN A 165 -2.60 8.88 3.99
N SER A 166 -2.17 7.66 3.68
CA SER A 166 -1.77 7.32 2.32
C SER A 166 -2.94 7.43 1.33
N SER A 167 -2.69 7.98 0.14
CA SER A 167 -3.73 8.22 -0.86
C SER A 167 -3.35 7.68 -2.24
N PHE A 168 -4.37 7.20 -2.95
CA PHE A 168 -4.32 6.73 -4.32
C PHE A 168 -5.32 7.55 -5.12
N THR A 169 -4.82 8.40 -6.00
CA THR A 169 -5.63 9.41 -6.66
C THR A 169 -5.50 9.28 -8.17
N ASP A 170 -6.63 9.22 -8.86
CA ASP A 170 -6.72 9.18 -10.32
C ASP A 170 -5.94 7.99 -10.95
N CYS A 171 -5.73 6.90 -10.19
CA CYS A 171 -5.01 5.70 -10.63
C CYS A 171 -5.87 4.87 -11.61
N VAL A 172 -5.35 4.58 -12.81
CA VAL A 172 -6.19 4.06 -13.91
C VAL A 172 -5.68 2.80 -14.58
N SER A 173 -6.47 1.72 -14.56
CA SER A 173 -6.23 0.43 -15.23
C SER A 173 -7.35 0.11 -16.23
N GLN A 174 -7.49 0.87 -17.32
CA GLN A 174 -8.66 0.79 -18.23
C GLN A 174 -8.99 -0.59 -18.82
N SER A 175 -7.98 -1.42 -19.16
CA SER A 175 -8.19 -2.77 -19.68
C SER A 175 -7.72 -3.85 -18.70
N GLY A 176 -7.60 -3.50 -17.41
CA GLY A 176 -7.23 -4.39 -16.31
C GLY A 176 -8.08 -4.13 -15.06
N ASN A 177 -7.84 -4.86 -13.98
CA ASN A 177 -8.63 -4.75 -12.76
C ASN A 177 -7.89 -3.92 -11.70
N GLY A 178 -8.62 -3.29 -10.77
CA GLY A 178 -8.01 -2.56 -9.66
C GLY A 178 -7.30 -1.29 -10.12
N GLY A 179 -7.94 -0.13 -10.07
CA GLY A 179 -7.33 1.10 -10.57
C GLY A 179 -6.13 1.50 -9.71
N GLY A 180 -6.30 1.53 -8.39
CA GLY A 180 -5.20 1.72 -7.45
C GLY A 180 -4.45 0.41 -7.19
N ILE A 181 -5.17 -0.59 -6.67
CA ILE A 181 -4.60 -1.87 -6.22
C ILE A 181 -5.29 -3.04 -6.93
N TYR A 182 -4.47 -3.92 -7.48
CA TYR A 182 -4.86 -5.27 -7.84
C TYR A 182 -4.09 -6.26 -6.96
N SER A 183 -4.80 -7.24 -6.39
CA SER A 183 -4.13 -8.31 -5.66
C SER A 183 -4.73 -9.68 -5.91
N VAL A 184 -3.86 -10.70 -5.89
CA VAL A 184 -4.19 -12.10 -5.65
C VAL A 184 -3.65 -12.50 -4.28
N ILE A 185 -4.45 -13.21 -3.48
CA ILE A 185 -4.10 -13.60 -2.11
C ILE A 185 -4.31 -15.11 -1.95
N SER A 186 -3.22 -15.85 -1.71
CA SER A 186 -3.24 -17.29 -1.36
C SER A 186 -2.43 -17.50 -0.08
N GLY A 187 -2.99 -17.04 1.03
CA GLY A 187 -2.34 -17.05 2.34
C GLY A 187 -1.54 -15.78 2.69
N GLY A 188 -1.76 -14.69 1.94
CA GLY A 188 -1.15 -13.38 2.15
C GLY A 188 -1.96 -12.47 3.08
N ILE A 189 -1.38 -11.30 3.36
CA ILE A 189 -1.93 -10.29 4.29
C ILE A 189 -2.01 -8.94 3.59
N ILE A 190 -3.18 -8.31 3.61
CA ILE A 190 -3.36 -6.90 3.26
C ILE A 190 -4.04 -6.19 4.42
N LYS A 191 -3.43 -5.12 4.94
CA LYS A 191 -4.06 -4.23 5.93
C LYS A 191 -3.98 -2.79 5.47
N LEU A 192 -5.14 -2.14 5.38
CA LEU A 192 -5.31 -0.75 5.01
C LEU A 192 -5.80 0.02 6.23
N SER A 193 -5.14 1.12 6.62
CA SER A 193 -5.57 1.92 7.77
C SER A 193 -5.35 3.41 7.61
N GLY A 194 -6.42 4.20 7.64
CA GLY A 194 -6.36 5.63 7.32
C GLY A 194 -5.90 5.87 5.88
N THR A 195 -6.56 5.22 4.91
CA THR A 195 -6.19 5.29 3.48
C THR A 195 -7.28 5.90 2.63
N THR A 196 -6.93 6.53 1.51
CA THR A 196 -7.90 7.10 0.57
C THR A 196 -7.68 6.56 -0.84
N PHE A 197 -8.75 6.17 -1.51
CA PHE A 197 -8.81 5.86 -2.93
C PHE A 197 -9.82 6.80 -3.57
N GLU A 198 -9.37 7.67 -4.47
CA GLU A 198 -10.20 8.73 -5.02
C GLU A 198 -10.07 8.78 -6.56
N ARG A 199 -11.21 8.75 -7.25
CA ARG A 199 -11.29 8.84 -8.73
C ARG A 199 -10.44 7.80 -9.48
N CYS A 200 -10.20 6.65 -8.86
CA CYS A 200 -9.53 5.55 -9.55
C CYS A 200 -10.46 4.92 -10.59
N LEU A 201 -9.89 4.40 -11.69
CA LEU A 201 -10.66 3.79 -12.78
C LEU A 201 -10.08 2.42 -13.14
N ALA A 202 -10.93 1.42 -13.35
CA ALA A 202 -10.50 0.13 -13.87
C ALA A 202 -11.57 -0.54 -14.74
N GLU A 203 -11.22 -1.66 -15.37
CA GLU A 203 -12.20 -2.53 -16.01
C GLU A 203 -13.16 -3.12 -14.97
N ASN A 204 -12.63 -3.58 -13.83
CA ASN A 204 -13.40 -4.03 -12.68
C ASN A 204 -12.68 -3.64 -11.37
N GLY A 205 -13.43 -3.28 -10.33
CA GLY A 205 -12.83 -2.80 -9.07
C GLY A 205 -12.12 -1.47 -9.27
N GLY A 206 -12.85 -0.40 -9.59
CA GLY A 206 -12.28 0.90 -9.97
C GLY A 206 -11.21 1.40 -9.00
N GLY A 207 -11.42 1.27 -7.69
CA GLY A 207 -10.39 1.50 -6.67
C GLY A 207 -9.50 0.30 -6.43
N ILE A 208 -10.10 -0.81 -5.96
CA ILE A 208 -9.38 -2.00 -5.50
C ILE A 208 -10.04 -3.24 -6.11
N TYR A 209 -9.21 -4.16 -6.58
CA TYR A 209 -9.62 -5.52 -6.96
C TYR A 209 -8.80 -6.55 -6.20
N ILE A 210 -9.47 -7.50 -5.55
CA ILE A 210 -8.82 -8.60 -4.81
C ILE A 210 -9.42 -9.94 -5.27
N ASP A 211 -8.56 -10.91 -5.58
CA ASP A 211 -8.90 -12.31 -5.77
C ASP A 211 -8.30 -13.15 -4.63
N ILE A 212 -9.13 -13.89 -3.89
CA ILE A 212 -8.72 -14.62 -2.69
C ILE A 212 -8.92 -16.12 -2.89
N ASP A 213 -7.87 -16.89 -2.63
CA ASP A 213 -7.99 -18.33 -2.44
C ASP A 213 -8.30 -18.63 -0.96
N PHE A 214 -9.57 -18.92 -0.67
CA PHE A 214 -10.07 -19.18 0.68
C PHE A 214 -9.58 -20.52 1.27
N GLU A 215 -8.92 -21.37 0.48
CA GLU A 215 -8.31 -22.61 1.00
C GLU A 215 -7.07 -22.34 1.88
N PHE A 216 -6.51 -21.13 1.81
CA PHE A 216 -5.34 -20.72 2.59
C PHE A 216 -5.70 -19.66 3.64
N GLU A 217 -5.00 -19.66 4.78
CA GLU A 217 -5.19 -18.66 5.83
C GLU A 217 -4.67 -17.28 5.37
N PHE A 218 -5.58 -16.34 5.14
CA PHE A 218 -5.28 -14.98 4.66
C PHE A 218 -5.72 -13.91 5.65
N GLU A 219 -5.35 -12.65 5.42
CA GLU A 219 -6.02 -11.49 6.03
C GLU A 219 -6.25 -10.40 4.98
N PHE A 220 -7.47 -9.87 4.91
CA PHE A 220 -7.73 -8.60 4.24
C PHE A 220 -8.58 -7.71 5.14
N LYS A 221 -7.94 -6.67 5.68
CA LYS A 221 -8.55 -5.80 6.69
C LYS A 221 -8.44 -4.34 6.30
N ILE A 222 -9.55 -3.64 6.39
CA ILE A 222 -9.66 -2.20 6.28
C ILE A 222 -10.06 -1.67 7.65
N ASN A 223 -9.24 -0.80 8.21
CA ASN A 223 -9.48 -0.10 9.46
C ASN A 223 -9.37 1.40 9.20
N ASP A 224 -10.49 2.03 8.85
CA ASP A 224 -10.55 3.41 8.33
C ASP A 224 -10.00 3.53 6.90
N ALA A 225 -10.90 3.75 5.95
CA ALA A 225 -10.54 4.11 4.58
C ALA A 225 -11.67 4.87 3.90
N LEU A 226 -11.32 5.81 3.03
CA LEU A 226 -12.24 6.47 2.12
C LEU A 226 -12.07 5.89 0.71
N ILE A 227 -13.14 5.38 0.12
CA ILE A 227 -13.17 4.92 -1.28
C ILE A 227 -14.25 5.71 -2.00
N GLN A 228 -13.83 6.69 -2.78
CA GLN A 228 -14.71 7.70 -3.32
C GLN A 228 -14.53 7.94 -4.81
N ASP A 229 -15.65 8.10 -5.51
CA ASP A 229 -15.72 8.52 -6.91
C ASP A 229 -14.93 7.63 -7.88
N CYS A 230 -14.68 6.37 -7.51
CA CYS A 230 -14.00 5.41 -8.36
C CYS A 230 -14.97 4.80 -9.40
N GLU A 231 -14.47 4.46 -10.59
CA GLU A 231 -15.27 4.01 -11.73
C GLU A 231 -14.82 2.63 -12.24
N ALA A 232 -15.79 1.74 -12.49
CA ALA A 232 -15.58 0.54 -13.29
C ALA A 232 -16.16 0.72 -14.69
N LYS A 233 -15.31 0.62 -15.71
CA LYS A 233 -15.67 0.88 -17.10
C LYS A 233 -15.29 -0.29 -17.99
N ALA A 234 -16.28 -0.89 -18.63
CA ALA A 234 -16.06 -1.97 -19.57
C ALA A 234 -15.36 -1.47 -20.85
N ASP A 235 -14.38 -2.23 -21.33
CA ASP A 235 -13.88 -2.09 -22.70
C ASP A 235 -14.92 -2.70 -23.66
N PRO A 236 -15.58 -1.89 -24.52
CA PRO A 236 -16.62 -2.39 -25.43
C PRO A 236 -16.08 -3.31 -26.51
N THR A 237 -14.75 -3.37 -26.71
CA THR A 237 -14.11 -4.27 -27.68
C THR A 237 -13.96 -5.69 -27.16
N LYS A 238 -14.07 -5.91 -25.84
CA LYS A 238 -13.94 -7.22 -25.21
C LYS A 238 -15.28 -7.95 -25.11
N SER A 239 -15.28 -9.26 -25.36
CA SER A 239 -16.50 -10.08 -25.42
C SER A 239 -16.94 -10.65 -24.07
N TYR A 240 -16.09 -10.56 -23.04
CA TYR A 240 -16.41 -11.08 -21.70
C TYR A 240 -17.09 -9.99 -20.82
N PRO A 241 -17.79 -10.39 -19.73
CA PRO A 241 -18.43 -9.44 -18.83
C PRO A 241 -17.39 -8.60 -18.07
N ALA A 242 -17.49 -7.27 -18.19
CA ALA A 242 -16.59 -6.29 -17.60
C ALA A 242 -17.35 -5.02 -17.17
N GLY A 243 -16.71 -4.11 -16.43
CA GLY A 243 -17.34 -2.86 -15.99
C GLY A 243 -18.18 -3.02 -14.73
N TYR A 244 -17.76 -3.93 -13.84
CA TYR A 244 -18.42 -4.16 -12.55
C TYR A 244 -17.63 -3.50 -11.42
N ILE A 245 -18.35 -2.88 -10.48
CA ILE A 245 -17.84 -2.47 -9.15
C ILE A 245 -16.80 -1.36 -9.21
N GLY A 246 -17.26 -0.12 -9.03
CA GLY A 246 -16.41 1.07 -9.04
C GLY A 246 -15.49 1.19 -7.83
N GLY A 247 -15.94 0.81 -6.63
CA GLY A 247 -15.12 0.88 -5.43
C GLY A 247 -14.17 -0.30 -5.25
N ILE A 248 -14.61 -1.31 -4.49
CA ILE A 248 -13.85 -2.51 -4.12
C ILE A 248 -14.54 -3.74 -4.67
N PHE A 249 -13.84 -4.49 -5.51
CA PHE A 249 -14.29 -5.78 -6.00
C PHE A 249 -13.48 -6.90 -5.37
N LEU A 250 -14.11 -7.69 -4.52
CA LEU A 250 -13.53 -8.90 -3.95
C LEU A 250 -14.18 -10.12 -4.58
N ILE A 251 -13.37 -11.03 -5.09
CA ILE A 251 -13.78 -12.38 -5.48
C ILE A 251 -12.94 -13.40 -4.74
N GLY A 252 -13.40 -14.64 -4.69
CA GLY A 252 -12.55 -15.72 -4.27
C GLY A 252 -13.07 -17.10 -4.60
N THR A 253 -12.16 -18.06 -4.53
CA THR A 253 -12.38 -19.49 -4.73
C THR A 253 -12.33 -20.23 -3.41
N GLY A 254 -13.15 -21.27 -3.25
CA GLY A 254 -13.26 -22.02 -2.01
C GLY A 254 -14.27 -21.41 -1.03
N ASP A 255 -14.46 -22.08 0.11
CA ASP A 255 -15.48 -21.72 1.09
C ASP A 255 -14.88 -20.82 2.17
N TYR A 256 -15.49 -19.64 2.38
CA TYR A 256 -15.04 -18.72 3.42
C TYR A 256 -15.61 -19.12 4.79
N ASP A 257 -14.73 -19.38 5.76
CA ASP A 257 -15.08 -19.57 7.17
C ASP A 257 -15.14 -18.21 7.89
N SER A 258 -16.35 -17.74 8.17
CA SER A 258 -16.61 -16.46 8.85
C SER A 258 -16.09 -16.39 10.29
N SER A 259 -15.86 -17.53 10.95
CA SER A 259 -15.33 -17.58 12.32
C SER A 259 -13.89 -17.09 12.43
N THR A 260 -13.14 -17.14 11.32
CA THR A 260 -11.74 -16.72 11.22
C THR A 260 -11.54 -15.21 11.35
N LYS A 261 -12.57 -14.40 11.03
CA LYS A 261 -12.53 -12.91 11.08
C LYS A 261 -11.35 -12.31 10.31
N THR A 262 -10.95 -12.97 9.23
CA THR A 262 -9.85 -12.55 8.36
C THR A 262 -10.24 -11.45 7.38
N LEU A 263 -11.54 -11.31 7.09
CA LEU A 263 -12.13 -10.16 6.40
C LEU A 263 -12.67 -9.17 7.44
N ASP A 264 -12.24 -7.91 7.37
CA ASP A 264 -12.73 -6.82 8.21
C ASP A 264 -12.79 -5.52 7.42
N PHE A 265 -13.93 -4.81 7.49
CA PHE A 265 -14.16 -3.57 6.73
C PHE A 265 -14.64 -2.42 7.64
N ARG A 266 -14.37 -2.51 8.94
CA ARG A 266 -14.85 -1.51 9.90
C ARG A 266 -14.28 -0.13 9.60
N TRP A 267 -15.14 0.88 9.80
CA TRP A 267 -14.81 2.30 9.61
C TRP A 267 -14.49 2.70 8.17
N MET A 268 -14.78 1.84 7.20
CA MET A 268 -14.70 2.18 5.80
C MET A 268 -15.86 3.11 5.40
N ASN A 269 -15.53 4.21 4.74
CA ASN A 269 -16.48 5.11 4.08
C ASN A 269 -16.37 4.92 2.55
N ILE A 270 -17.48 4.56 1.91
CA ILE A 270 -17.51 4.24 0.48
C ILE A 270 -18.66 4.96 -0.24
N THR A 271 -18.35 5.94 -1.10
CA THR A 271 -19.34 6.87 -1.66
C THR A 271 -19.03 7.27 -3.10
N GLY A 272 -20.02 7.72 -3.86
CA GLY A 272 -19.81 8.31 -5.20
C GLY A 272 -19.28 7.38 -6.30
N ASN A 273 -18.97 6.12 -5.98
CA ASN A 273 -18.45 5.15 -6.95
C ASN A 273 -19.49 4.76 -8.00
N THR A 274 -19.04 4.46 -9.22
CA THR A 274 -19.92 4.10 -10.35
C THR A 274 -19.41 2.88 -11.11
N ALA A 275 -20.32 2.18 -11.80
CA ALA A 275 -19.96 1.04 -12.63
C ALA A 275 -20.86 0.96 -13.87
N GLY A 276 -20.27 0.63 -15.01
CA GLY A 276 -20.96 0.55 -16.29
C GLY A 276 -22.01 -0.57 -16.39
N ARG A 277 -21.85 -1.67 -15.64
CA ARG A 277 -22.79 -2.81 -15.65
C ARG A 277 -23.53 -3.05 -14.34
N GLY A 278 -22.85 -2.96 -13.18
CA GLY A 278 -23.48 -3.24 -11.90
C GLY A 278 -22.50 -3.37 -10.74
N GLY A 279 -23.03 -3.25 -9.51
CA GLY A 279 -22.25 -3.09 -8.28
C GLY A 279 -21.53 -1.74 -8.29
N GLN A 280 -21.93 -0.78 -7.47
CA GLN A 280 -21.32 0.57 -7.54
C GLN A 280 -20.11 0.68 -6.59
N SER A 281 -20.29 0.23 -5.35
CA SER A 281 -19.35 0.47 -4.26
C SER A 281 -18.56 -0.77 -3.88
N LEU A 282 -19.15 -1.72 -3.14
CA LEU A 282 -18.48 -2.94 -2.69
C LEU A 282 -19.28 -4.17 -3.14
N TYR A 283 -18.59 -5.19 -3.61
CA TYR A 283 -19.16 -6.50 -3.84
C TYR A 283 -18.16 -7.59 -3.45
N ILE A 284 -18.66 -8.65 -2.82
CA ILE A 284 -17.88 -9.81 -2.39
C ILE A 284 -18.52 -11.04 -3.03
N VAL A 285 -17.83 -11.69 -3.98
CA VAL A 285 -18.25 -12.97 -4.59
C VAL A 285 -17.50 -14.11 -3.91
N MET A 286 -18.22 -15.11 -3.42
CA MET A 286 -17.64 -16.35 -2.87
C MET A 286 -18.51 -17.56 -3.27
N THR A 287 -17.91 -18.76 -3.38
CA THR A 287 -18.65 -19.97 -3.77
C THR A 287 -19.68 -20.38 -2.73
N LYS A 288 -19.34 -20.24 -1.45
CA LYS A 288 -20.23 -20.50 -0.32
C LYS A 288 -19.73 -19.76 0.94
N LEU A 289 -20.67 -19.32 1.77
CA LEU A 289 -20.40 -18.94 3.15
C LEU A 289 -20.58 -20.19 4.02
N ALA A 290 -19.51 -20.64 4.69
CA ALA A 290 -19.63 -21.68 5.71
C ALA A 290 -20.12 -21.02 7.01
N GLU A 291 -21.32 -21.43 7.46
CA GLU A 291 -21.87 -21.09 8.78
C GLU A 291 -21.33 -22.02 9.87
#